data_AF-A0A9P1ERY4-F1
#
_entry.id   AF-A0A9P1ERY4-F1
#
_cell.length_a   1.000
_cell.length_b   1.000
_cell.length_c   1.000
_cell.angle_alpha   90.00
_cell.angle_beta   90.00
_cell.angle_gamma   90.00
#
_symmetry.space_group_name_H-M   'P 1'
#
loop_
_entity.id
_entity.type
_entity.pdbx_description
1 polymer ?
#
loop_
_entity_poly.entity_id
_entity_poly.type
_entity_poly.pdbx_seq_one_letter_code
_entity_poly.pdbx_strand_id
1 'polypeptide(L)'
;MGARLRILLVSINVILALFVFQNGFLLKRQEIPSKSSCSDAHGQPGQKCWMRQQYKRVILILVDALRYDFIQPIGKKSEIPEEERNYRGQMTHISELVNSEKASIGTLLADPPTTTLQRLKALTTGTLPTFIDAGDNFSPDAAVNEDSFLYQAAQLGKNVTLLGDDTWLSLYPNAFTRTAAYDSFDINDLNTVDDRIAPILEEEIAGSDSSIIIAHFLGVDHCGHKFGPTHPVMADTLRKMDRIIGKSAASMRDDDLLVVIGDHGMTSTGDHGGESENEIKAGIMVYSKSRPMRLPRRPIHQIDIVPTVSLLLGLPIPFSNLGTVIVEMFTRDLWGIAVAMNYEQVKRFAETYATQKNFAELHTHTARDANTMEEQINTMSRIQTVLRVAWTQFDDAYINAGLFSLFEAILFMITNEELSTEWIIFRTGCGLLQAALLSDRTDSDGSARTLLLMSLCVSCLSSFISLAQTALQCRFCLKSIISSRVIGGIGRNDD
;
A
#
# COMPACT_ATOMS: atom_id res chain seq x y z
N MET A 1 -43.26 24.38 -10.51
CA MET A 1 -43.04 22.94 -10.24
C MET A 1 -41.86 22.38 -11.04
N GLY A 2 -41.76 22.70 -12.35
CA GLY A 2 -40.69 22.20 -13.24
C GLY A 2 -39.25 22.49 -12.80
N ALA A 3 -38.92 23.70 -12.35
CA ALA A 3 -37.56 24.04 -11.91
C ALA A 3 -37.08 23.22 -10.70
N ARG A 4 -37.95 23.00 -9.71
CA ARG A 4 -37.63 22.18 -8.53
C ARG A 4 -37.43 20.70 -8.90
N LEU A 5 -38.28 20.19 -9.79
CA LEU A 5 -38.19 18.81 -10.27
C LEU A 5 -36.90 18.57 -11.08
N ARG A 6 -36.50 19.55 -11.91
CA ARG A 6 -35.25 19.48 -12.66
C ARG A 6 -34.03 19.46 -11.75
N ILE A 7 -33.97 20.38 -10.78
CA ILE A 7 -32.87 20.40 -9.79
C ILE A 7 -32.80 19.04 -9.10
N LEU A 8 -33.93 18.51 -8.62
CA LEU A 8 -33.98 17.20 -7.97
C LEU A 8 -33.44 16.07 -8.86
N LEU A 9 -33.95 15.94 -10.10
CA LEU A 9 -33.55 14.85 -11.01
C LEU A 9 -32.09 14.93 -11.40
N VAL A 10 -31.57 16.14 -11.65
CA VAL A 10 -30.16 16.30 -11.99
C VAL A 10 -29.28 16.08 -10.78
N SER A 11 -29.66 16.55 -9.59
CA SER A 11 -28.94 16.24 -8.35
C SER A 11 -28.83 14.73 -8.11
N ILE A 12 -29.89 13.96 -8.37
CA ILE A 12 -29.84 12.49 -8.28
C ILE A 12 -28.84 11.91 -9.28
N ASN A 13 -28.88 12.33 -10.55
CA ASN A 13 -27.92 11.86 -11.57
C ASN A 13 -26.47 12.24 -11.23
N VAL A 14 -26.24 13.44 -10.67
CA VAL A 14 -24.90 13.88 -10.21
C VAL A 14 -24.42 13.00 -9.06
N ILE A 15 -25.28 12.73 -8.07
CA ILE A 15 -24.93 11.87 -6.92
C ILE A 15 -24.60 10.46 -7.41
N LEU A 16 -25.43 9.89 -8.30
CA LEU A 16 -25.18 8.56 -8.89
C LEU A 16 -23.90 8.54 -9.74
N ALA A 17 -23.64 9.59 -10.54
CA ALA A 17 -22.41 9.74 -11.32
C ALA A 17 -21.17 9.76 -10.42
N LEU A 18 -21.23 10.48 -9.28
CA LEU A 18 -20.16 10.49 -8.30
C LEU A 18 -19.94 9.10 -7.69
N PHE A 19 -21.00 8.36 -7.37
CA PHE A 19 -20.86 6.97 -6.91
C PHE A 19 -20.27 6.05 -7.98
N VAL A 20 -20.67 6.19 -9.25
CA VAL A 20 -20.10 5.39 -10.35
C VAL A 20 -18.61 5.69 -10.52
N PHE A 21 -18.23 6.97 -10.55
CA PHE A 21 -16.83 7.40 -10.55
C PHE A 21 -16.07 6.83 -9.34
N GLN A 22 -16.65 6.96 -8.14
CA GLN A 22 -16.04 6.46 -6.91
C GLN A 22 -15.81 4.95 -6.95
N ASN A 23 -16.71 4.15 -7.52
CA ASN A 23 -16.52 2.70 -7.61
C ASN A 23 -15.37 2.31 -8.55
N GLY A 24 -15.08 3.12 -9.58
CA GLY A 24 -13.93 2.86 -10.44
C GLY A 24 -12.61 3.47 -9.93
N PHE A 25 -12.68 4.62 -9.27
CA PHE A 25 -11.52 5.33 -8.74
C PHE A 25 -11.07 4.81 -7.37
N LEU A 26 -12.03 4.49 -6.50
CA LEU A 26 -11.78 3.97 -5.16
C LEU A 26 -12.11 2.48 -5.13
N LEU A 27 -11.19 1.66 -5.65
CA LEU A 27 -11.24 0.22 -5.45
C LEU A 27 -10.90 -0.15 -4.00
N LYS A 28 -11.90 -0.63 -3.26
CA LYS A 28 -11.71 -1.25 -1.93
C LYS A 28 -11.40 -2.72 -2.12
N ARG A 29 -10.19 -3.15 -1.75
CA ARG A 29 -9.96 -4.57 -1.46
C ARG A 29 -10.86 -4.95 -0.29
N GLN A 30 -11.66 -6.00 -0.50
CA GLN A 30 -12.45 -6.55 0.59
C GLN A 30 -11.59 -7.54 1.37
N GLU A 31 -11.28 -7.19 2.62
CA GLU A 31 -10.53 -8.03 3.55
C GLU A 31 -11.29 -9.32 3.86
N ILE A 32 -10.57 -10.44 3.92
CA ILE A 32 -11.13 -11.72 4.36
C ILE A 32 -10.73 -11.92 5.83
N PRO A 33 -11.69 -12.03 6.77
CA PRO A 33 -11.40 -12.08 8.20
C PRO A 33 -10.86 -13.44 8.69
N SER A 34 -10.60 -14.37 7.77
CA SER A 34 -10.03 -15.69 8.07
C SER A 34 -8.62 -15.57 8.61
N LYS A 35 -8.25 -16.48 9.51
CA LYS A 35 -6.93 -16.56 10.12
C LYS A 35 -6.38 -17.97 10.04
N SER A 36 -5.07 -18.08 9.88
CA SER A 36 -4.37 -19.34 9.87
C SER A 36 -4.30 -19.94 11.28
N SER A 37 -4.20 -21.26 11.33
CA SER A 37 -4.05 -22.07 12.54
C SER A 37 -2.98 -23.15 12.32
N CYS A 38 -2.41 -23.68 13.40
CA CYS A 38 -1.44 -24.76 13.29
C CYS A 38 -2.00 -26.06 12.67
N SER A 39 -3.33 -26.25 12.66
CA SER A 39 -3.98 -27.40 12.02
C SER A 39 -4.12 -27.28 10.50
N ASP A 40 -3.92 -26.09 9.94
CA ASP A 40 -4.13 -25.84 8.51
C ASP A 40 -3.03 -26.43 7.62
N ALA A 41 -1.88 -26.79 8.20
CA ALA A 41 -0.82 -27.47 7.49
C ALA A 41 -0.27 -28.62 8.34
N HIS A 42 -0.05 -29.78 7.71
CA HIS A 42 0.54 -30.92 8.38
C HIS A 42 2.04 -30.71 8.56
N GLY A 43 2.44 -30.30 9.76
CA GLY A 43 3.84 -30.22 10.15
C GLY A 43 4.56 -31.57 10.00
N GLN A 44 5.88 -31.52 9.90
CA GLN A 44 6.70 -32.74 9.91
C GLN A 44 6.46 -33.57 11.19
N PRO A 45 6.71 -34.90 11.17
CA PRO A 45 6.57 -35.74 12.36
C PRO A 45 7.27 -35.13 13.60
N GLY A 46 6.51 -34.97 14.68
CA GLY A 46 6.99 -34.38 15.93
C GLY A 46 6.90 -32.85 16.02
N GLN A 47 6.46 -32.15 14.97
CA GLN A 47 6.21 -30.72 15.01
C GLN A 47 4.77 -30.42 15.47
N LYS A 48 4.63 -29.41 16.34
CA LYS A 48 3.31 -28.96 16.84
C LYS A 48 2.60 -27.99 15.89
N CYS A 49 3.33 -27.40 14.96
CA CYS A 49 2.83 -26.44 13.98
C CYS A 49 3.52 -26.68 12.62
N TRP A 50 3.39 -25.75 11.68
CA TRP A 50 3.72 -25.94 10.26
C TRP A 50 5.17 -26.35 10.00
N MET A 51 6.13 -25.74 10.68
CA MET A 51 7.55 -26.06 10.52
C MET A 51 8.31 -25.92 11.85
N ARG A 52 9.42 -26.65 12.00
CA ARG A 52 10.31 -26.50 13.15
C ARG A 52 10.86 -25.08 13.25
N GLN A 53 10.75 -24.48 14.44
CA GLN A 53 11.33 -23.17 14.75
C GLN A 53 12.85 -23.18 14.50
N GLN A 54 13.35 -22.17 13.79
CA GLN A 54 14.77 -22.02 13.42
C GLN A 54 15.51 -21.02 14.31
N TYR A 55 14.79 -20.01 14.81
CA TYR A 55 15.31 -19.00 15.71
C TYR A 55 14.41 -18.85 16.91
N LYS A 56 14.97 -18.67 18.11
CA LYS A 56 14.16 -18.43 19.31
C LYS A 56 13.56 -17.04 19.32
N ARG A 57 14.29 -16.07 18.76
CA ARG A 57 13.88 -14.68 18.70
C ARG A 57 14.25 -14.02 17.39
N VAL A 58 13.36 -13.15 16.92
CA VAL A 58 13.61 -12.21 15.83
C VAL A 58 13.64 -10.80 16.39
N ILE A 59 14.70 -10.07 16.08
CA ILE A 59 14.85 -8.65 16.38
C ILE A 59 14.65 -7.92 15.06
N LEU A 60 13.52 -7.24 14.93
CA LEU A 60 13.16 -6.43 13.77
C LEU A 60 13.47 -4.96 14.08
N ILE A 61 14.55 -4.45 13.51
CA ILE A 61 14.85 -3.02 13.52
C ILE A 61 14.27 -2.42 12.25
N LEU A 62 13.19 -1.66 12.39
CA LEU A 62 12.62 -0.87 11.31
C LEU A 62 13.23 0.53 11.38
N VAL A 63 13.87 0.96 10.31
CA VAL A 63 14.41 2.32 10.20
C VAL A 63 13.59 3.03 9.13
N ASP A 64 12.78 3.99 9.55
CA ASP A 64 11.87 4.71 8.66
C ASP A 64 12.67 5.39 7.53
N ALA A 65 12.20 5.21 6.29
CA ALA A 65 12.82 5.68 5.05
C ALA A 65 14.27 5.21 4.78
N LEU A 66 14.69 4.07 5.32
CA LEU A 66 16.02 3.50 5.05
C LEU A 66 16.14 2.96 3.62
N ARG A 67 16.74 3.77 2.74
CA ARG A 67 17.05 3.39 1.35
C ARG A 67 18.15 2.33 1.25
N TYR A 68 18.09 1.52 0.20
CA TYR A 68 19.11 0.48 -0.07
C TYR A 68 20.52 1.06 -0.26
N ASP A 69 20.65 2.22 -0.88
CA ASP A 69 21.95 2.86 -1.12
C ASP A 69 22.60 3.46 0.13
N PHE A 70 21.84 3.63 1.23
CA PHE A 70 22.38 4.07 2.52
C PHE A 70 23.18 2.95 3.20
N ILE A 71 22.74 1.69 3.05
CA ILE A 71 23.36 0.52 3.67
C ILE A 71 24.43 -0.15 2.81
N GLN A 72 24.58 0.27 1.55
CA GLN A 72 25.49 -0.38 0.61
C GLN A 72 26.97 -0.17 1.03
N PRO A 73 27.76 -1.24 1.21
CA PRO A 73 29.19 -1.13 1.43
C PRO A 73 29.86 -0.44 0.24
N ILE A 74 30.80 0.45 0.54
CA ILE A 74 31.57 1.17 -0.45
C ILE A 74 32.96 0.54 -0.61
N GLY A 75 33.46 0.47 -1.84
CA GLY A 75 34.84 0.06 -2.12
C GLY A 75 35.83 1.18 -1.77
N LYS A 76 35.93 2.20 -2.62
CA LYS A 76 36.75 3.40 -2.37
C LYS A 76 35.88 4.64 -2.21
N LYS A 77 36.10 5.43 -1.16
CA LYS A 77 35.40 6.70 -0.94
C LYS A 77 35.55 7.70 -2.10
N SER A 78 36.64 7.61 -2.87
CA SER A 78 36.89 8.44 -4.05
C SER A 78 35.93 8.18 -5.21
N GLU A 79 35.21 7.06 -5.22
CA GLU A 79 34.28 6.66 -6.28
C GLU A 79 32.84 7.15 -6.02
N ILE A 80 32.58 7.79 -4.87
CA ILE A 80 31.25 8.28 -4.50
C ILE A 80 31.04 9.68 -5.09
N PRO A 81 29.98 9.90 -5.89
CA PRO A 81 29.61 11.22 -6.37
C PRO A 81 29.41 12.20 -5.20
N GLU A 82 29.75 13.47 -5.40
CA GLU A 82 29.77 14.46 -4.32
C GLU A 82 28.42 14.60 -3.60
N GLU A 83 27.32 14.59 -4.38
CA GLU A 83 25.94 14.62 -3.88
C GLU A 83 25.56 13.43 -2.98
N GLU A 84 26.21 12.27 -3.14
CA GLU A 84 25.87 11.04 -2.42
C GLU A 84 26.70 10.84 -1.15
N ARG A 85 27.73 11.68 -0.93
CA ARG A 85 28.71 11.47 0.14
C ARG A 85 28.11 11.53 1.53
N ASN A 86 26.99 12.22 1.71
CA ASN A 86 26.36 12.37 3.01
C ASN A 86 25.52 11.15 3.41
N TYR A 87 25.23 10.21 2.49
CA TYR A 87 24.51 8.99 2.84
C TYR A 87 25.25 7.70 2.49
N ARG A 88 26.05 7.66 1.43
CA ARG A 88 26.80 6.44 1.07
C ARG A 88 28.04 6.25 1.93
N GLY A 89 28.24 5.01 2.39
CA GLY A 89 29.41 4.63 3.17
C GLY A 89 29.46 5.22 4.59
N GLN A 90 28.31 5.68 5.10
CA GLN A 90 28.19 6.15 6.48
C GLN A 90 27.93 5.01 7.47
N MET A 91 27.47 3.85 6.99
CA MET A 91 27.12 2.68 7.80
C MET A 91 28.24 1.62 7.79
N THR A 92 29.31 1.89 8.54
CA THR A 92 30.52 1.06 8.56
C THR A 92 30.34 -0.25 9.31
N HIS A 93 29.57 -0.29 10.39
CA HIS A 93 29.31 -1.53 11.14
C HIS A 93 28.49 -2.51 10.31
N ILE A 94 27.50 -2.05 9.53
CA ILE A 94 26.82 -2.91 8.54
C ILE A 94 27.84 -3.53 7.58
N SER A 95 28.78 -2.73 7.07
CA SER A 95 29.83 -3.21 6.16
C SER A 95 30.72 -4.28 6.83
N GLU A 96 31.09 -4.10 8.10
CA GLU A 96 31.84 -5.08 8.89
C GLU A 96 31.07 -6.39 9.06
N LEU A 97 29.78 -6.32 9.39
CA LEU A 97 28.92 -7.50 9.55
C LEU A 97 28.75 -8.28 8.24
N VAL A 98 28.61 -7.58 7.11
CA VAL A 98 28.53 -8.20 5.78
C VAL A 98 29.84 -8.89 5.42
N ASN A 99 30.98 -8.23 5.69
CA ASN A 99 32.31 -8.80 5.45
C ASN A 99 32.62 -10.02 6.31
N SER A 100 31.92 -10.20 7.44
CA SER A 100 32.06 -11.39 8.28
C SER A 100 31.31 -12.62 7.75
N GLU A 101 30.64 -12.52 6.59
CA GLU A 101 29.74 -13.54 5.99
C GLU A 101 28.55 -13.97 6.87
N LYS A 102 28.33 -13.28 8.00
CA LYS A 102 27.23 -13.54 8.93
C LYS A 102 26.06 -12.59 8.70
N ALA A 103 26.27 -11.50 7.97
CA ALA A 103 25.21 -10.66 7.45
C ALA A 103 25.13 -10.71 5.92
N SER A 104 23.96 -10.39 5.40
CA SER A 104 23.72 -10.14 3.99
C SER A 104 22.78 -8.96 3.84
N ILE A 105 23.02 -8.13 2.83
CA ILE A 105 22.16 -7.00 2.48
C ILE A 105 21.49 -7.21 1.13
N GLY A 106 20.38 -6.51 0.89
CA GLY A 106 19.67 -6.53 -0.37
C GLY A 106 18.69 -5.37 -0.51
N THR A 107 18.02 -5.32 -1.65
CA THR A 107 16.93 -4.36 -1.91
C THR A 107 15.61 -4.98 -1.48
N LEU A 108 14.86 -4.24 -0.67
CA LEU A 108 13.51 -4.57 -0.24
C LEU A 108 12.54 -3.61 -0.94
N LEU A 109 11.73 -4.13 -1.85
CA LEU A 109 10.79 -3.36 -2.64
C LEU A 109 9.53 -3.06 -1.83
N ALA A 110 9.32 -1.78 -1.54
CA ALA A 110 8.12 -1.23 -0.98
C ALA A 110 7.11 -0.95 -2.09
N ASP A 111 5.96 -1.63 -2.06
CA ASP A 111 4.89 -1.42 -3.02
C ASP A 111 4.20 -0.06 -2.76
N PRO A 112 3.89 0.75 -3.77
CA PRO A 112 3.15 1.99 -3.57
C PRO A 112 1.75 1.73 -2.99
N PRO A 113 1.21 2.65 -2.16
CA PRO A 113 1.83 3.88 -1.66
C PRO A 113 2.93 3.60 -0.62
N THR A 114 4.03 4.34 -0.74
CA THR A 114 5.23 4.23 0.11
C THR A 114 5.10 5.07 1.39
N THR A 115 3.97 4.94 2.09
CA THR A 115 3.71 5.63 3.37
C THR A 115 3.82 4.66 4.54
N THR A 116 4.46 5.05 5.64
CA THR A 116 4.75 4.24 6.83
C THR A 116 3.62 3.28 7.22
N LEU A 117 2.43 3.79 7.53
CA LEU A 117 1.31 2.97 8.00
C LEU A 117 0.96 1.81 7.03
N GLN A 118 0.94 2.08 5.73
CA GLN A 118 0.66 1.07 4.71
C GLN A 118 1.75 0.02 4.62
N ARG A 119 3.00 0.44 4.78
CA ARG A 119 4.16 -0.45 4.78
C ARG A 119 4.16 -1.34 6.02
N LEU A 120 3.80 -0.81 7.19
CA LEU A 120 3.63 -1.60 8.42
C LEU A 120 2.57 -2.70 8.26
N LYS A 121 1.41 -2.37 7.66
CA LYS A 121 0.36 -3.34 7.35
C LYS A 121 0.88 -4.44 6.41
N ALA A 122 1.58 -4.07 5.34
CA ALA A 122 2.16 -5.05 4.39
C ALA A 122 3.23 -5.94 5.03
N LEU A 123 4.14 -5.35 5.84
CA LEU A 123 5.25 -6.03 6.51
C LEU A 123 4.82 -7.01 7.59
N THR A 124 3.57 -7.00 8.02
CA THR A 124 3.05 -7.88 9.08
C THR A 124 2.01 -8.88 8.59
N THR A 125 1.24 -8.53 7.55
CA THR A 125 0.17 -9.36 6.98
C THR A 125 0.61 -10.12 5.73
N GLY A 126 1.60 -9.59 5.00
CA GLY A 126 2.04 -10.13 3.72
C GLY A 126 1.08 -9.77 2.58
N THR A 127 0.21 -8.79 2.80
CA THR A 127 -0.80 -8.36 1.84
C THR A 127 -0.34 -7.14 1.04
N LEU A 128 -0.98 -6.91 -0.10
CA LEU A 128 -0.74 -5.72 -0.92
C LEU A 128 -1.64 -4.56 -0.47
N PRO A 129 -1.13 -3.33 -0.45
CA PRO A 129 -1.94 -2.15 -0.12
C PRO A 129 -2.98 -1.86 -1.21
N THR A 130 -4.04 -1.14 -0.86
CA THR A 130 -4.89 -0.45 -1.85
C THR A 130 -4.80 1.06 -1.69
N PHE A 131 -5.16 1.80 -2.74
CA PHE A 131 -5.20 3.26 -2.72
C PHE A 131 -6.11 3.84 -1.63
N ILE A 132 -7.14 3.10 -1.20
CA ILE A 132 -8.05 3.55 -0.15
C ILE A 132 -7.47 3.36 1.23
N ASP A 133 -6.71 2.28 1.44
CA ASP A 133 -6.04 2.07 2.72
C ASP A 133 -5.16 3.29 3.05
N ALA A 134 -4.59 3.98 2.04
CA ALA A 134 -3.85 5.23 2.24
C ALA A 134 -4.64 6.36 2.90
N GLY A 135 -5.97 6.39 2.73
CA GLY A 135 -6.86 7.31 3.43
C GLY A 135 -6.96 7.03 4.92
N ASP A 136 -6.72 5.77 5.33
CA ASP A 136 -6.70 5.37 6.75
C ASP A 136 -5.47 5.92 7.49
N ASN A 137 -4.46 6.43 6.76
CA ASN A 137 -3.37 7.22 7.35
C ASN A 137 -3.88 8.45 8.13
N PHE A 138 -5.13 8.87 7.86
CA PHE A 138 -5.80 10.00 8.51
C PHE A 138 -6.97 9.57 9.42
N SER A 139 -7.17 8.26 9.61
CA SER A 139 -8.27 7.71 10.41
C SER A 139 -7.82 7.37 11.84
N PRO A 140 -8.60 7.73 12.87
CA PRO A 140 -8.32 7.31 14.24
C PRO A 140 -8.51 5.80 14.48
N ASP A 141 -9.19 5.09 13.58
CA ASP A 141 -9.49 3.65 13.67
C ASP A 141 -8.72 2.83 12.61
N ALA A 142 -7.39 2.92 12.61
CA ALA A 142 -6.51 2.22 11.65
C ALA A 142 -6.24 0.73 12.01
N ALA A 143 -6.95 0.16 12.97
CA ALA A 143 -6.66 -1.18 13.49
C ALA A 143 -6.72 -2.27 12.40
N VAL A 144 -5.66 -3.09 12.32
CA VAL A 144 -5.56 -4.17 11.35
C VAL A 144 -6.29 -5.41 11.86
N ASN A 145 -7.36 -5.78 11.17
CA ASN A 145 -8.18 -6.94 11.52
C ASN A 145 -7.73 -8.23 10.82
N GLU A 146 -6.96 -8.10 9.74
CA GLU A 146 -6.39 -9.20 8.99
C GLU A 146 -5.44 -10.05 9.83
N ASP A 147 -5.23 -11.27 9.39
CA ASP A 147 -4.22 -12.13 9.98
C ASP A 147 -2.82 -11.54 9.80
N SER A 148 -1.96 -11.68 10.81
CA SER A 148 -0.60 -11.17 10.80
C SER A 148 0.32 -12.05 11.63
N PHE A 149 1.63 -12.00 11.37
CA PHE A 149 2.58 -12.79 12.18
C PHE A 149 2.56 -12.36 13.66
N LEU A 150 2.19 -11.11 13.95
CA LEU A 150 2.00 -10.59 15.30
C LEU A 150 0.79 -11.23 15.99
N TYR A 151 -0.34 -11.32 15.30
CA TYR A 151 -1.51 -12.04 15.78
C TYR A 151 -1.16 -13.52 16.04
N GLN A 152 -0.49 -14.17 15.09
CA GLN A 152 -0.08 -15.58 15.21
C GLN A 152 0.90 -15.81 16.39
N ALA A 153 1.83 -14.88 16.62
CA ALA A 153 2.72 -14.92 17.78
C ALA A 153 1.94 -14.83 19.10
N ALA A 154 1.02 -13.87 19.20
CA ALA A 154 0.18 -13.68 20.39
C ALA A 154 -0.71 -14.90 20.67
N GLN A 155 -1.33 -15.50 19.64
CA GLN A 155 -2.15 -16.71 19.79
C GLN A 155 -1.36 -17.92 20.30
N LEU A 156 -0.08 -18.00 19.97
CA LEU A 156 0.82 -19.05 20.47
C LEU A 156 1.52 -18.67 21.78
N GLY A 157 1.08 -17.59 22.44
CA GLY A 157 1.61 -17.14 23.73
C GLY A 157 3.06 -16.67 23.66
N LYS A 158 3.54 -16.21 22.50
CA LYS A 158 4.89 -15.65 22.36
C LYS A 158 4.90 -14.20 22.81
N ASN A 159 5.94 -13.84 23.57
CA ASN A 159 6.16 -12.47 24.01
C ASN A 159 6.65 -11.59 22.84
N VAL A 160 5.98 -10.45 22.63
CA VAL A 160 6.30 -9.45 21.61
C VAL A 160 6.55 -8.11 22.30
N THR A 161 7.74 -7.55 22.11
CA THR A 161 8.10 -6.20 22.60
C THR A 161 8.04 -5.20 21.46
N LEU A 162 7.41 -4.05 21.68
CA LEU A 162 7.45 -2.89 20.79
C LEU A 162 8.22 -1.73 21.41
N LEU A 163 9.15 -1.14 20.66
CA LEU A 163 9.90 0.05 21.01
C LEU A 163 9.82 1.05 19.85
N GLY A 164 9.55 2.32 20.12
CA GLY A 164 9.65 3.40 19.11
C GLY A 164 8.33 4.06 18.77
N ASP A 165 8.03 4.20 17.49
CA ASP A 165 6.80 4.81 16.97
C ASP A 165 5.51 4.16 17.52
N ASP A 166 4.58 4.99 17.99
CA ASP A 166 3.29 4.57 18.56
C ASP A 166 2.22 4.22 17.53
N THR A 167 2.45 4.47 16.23
CA THR A 167 1.58 4.02 15.13
C THR A 167 1.25 2.52 15.25
N TRP A 168 2.21 1.71 15.71
CA TRP A 168 2.03 0.28 15.95
C TRP A 168 0.93 -0.04 16.97
N LEU A 169 0.73 0.79 18.00
CA LEU A 169 -0.31 0.60 19.01
C LEU A 169 -1.71 0.81 18.44
N SER A 170 -1.85 1.76 17.50
CA SER A 170 -3.10 2.00 16.77
C SER A 170 -3.41 0.85 15.81
N LEU A 171 -2.39 0.32 15.11
CA LEU A 171 -2.56 -0.80 14.18
C LEU A 171 -2.82 -2.14 14.89
N TYR A 172 -2.16 -2.39 16.03
CA TYR A 172 -2.18 -3.69 16.72
C TYR A 172 -2.36 -3.54 18.25
N PRO A 173 -3.51 -3.03 18.72
CA PRO A 173 -3.71 -2.64 20.12
C PRO A 173 -3.53 -3.77 21.16
N ASN A 174 -3.59 -5.04 20.75
CA ASN A 174 -3.50 -6.20 21.64
C ASN A 174 -2.36 -7.17 21.27
N ALA A 175 -1.41 -6.77 20.42
CA ALA A 175 -0.34 -7.66 19.97
C ALA A 175 0.90 -7.67 20.87
N PHE A 176 1.08 -6.64 21.70
CA PHE A 176 2.34 -6.41 22.42
C PHE A 176 2.24 -6.75 23.90
N THR A 177 3.22 -7.49 24.40
CA THR A 177 3.34 -7.86 25.82
C THR A 177 4.06 -6.78 26.62
N ARG A 178 4.99 -6.06 25.97
CA ARG A 178 5.75 -4.95 26.55
C ARG A 178 5.90 -3.85 25.51
N THR A 179 5.79 -2.59 25.95
CA THR A 179 5.81 -1.44 25.06
C THR A 179 6.64 -0.30 25.65
N ALA A 180 7.42 0.36 24.81
CA ALA A 180 7.99 1.67 25.05
C ALA A 180 7.83 2.49 23.76
N ALA A 181 6.59 2.94 23.53
CA ALA A 181 6.21 3.67 22.33
C ALA A 181 6.05 5.17 22.61
N TYR A 182 6.33 6.00 21.61
CA TYR A 182 6.37 7.46 21.70
C TYR A 182 5.72 8.08 20.46
N ASP A 183 5.17 9.27 20.65
CA ASP A 183 4.58 10.08 19.58
C ASP A 183 5.61 10.37 18.48
N SER A 184 5.20 10.15 17.23
CA SER A 184 6.03 10.21 16.02
C SER A 184 5.73 11.41 15.11
N PHE A 185 4.72 12.23 15.40
CA PHE A 185 4.24 13.24 14.44
C PHE A 185 5.15 14.47 14.26
N ASP A 186 6.09 14.76 15.18
CA ASP A 186 6.98 15.92 15.05
C ASP A 186 8.23 15.62 14.21
N ILE A 187 8.14 15.88 12.90
CA ILE A 187 9.27 15.76 11.95
C ILE A 187 10.48 16.65 12.30
N ASN A 188 10.34 17.63 13.21
CA ASN A 188 11.49 18.42 13.65
C ASN A 188 12.36 17.69 14.67
N ASP A 189 11.81 16.67 15.31
CA ASP A 189 12.49 15.85 16.29
C ASP A 189 13.20 14.68 15.61
N LEU A 190 14.51 14.82 15.42
CA LEU A 190 15.33 13.78 14.80
C LEU A 190 15.84 12.73 15.79
N ASN A 191 15.66 12.93 17.09
CA ASN A 191 16.52 12.26 18.07
C ASN A 191 15.79 11.67 19.27
N THR A 192 14.71 12.27 19.77
CA THR A 192 14.15 11.90 21.07
C THR A 192 13.70 10.44 21.11
N VAL A 193 12.98 9.99 20.09
CA VAL A 193 12.51 8.60 20.01
C VAL A 193 13.71 7.65 19.94
N ASP A 194 14.59 7.87 18.97
CA ASP A 194 15.78 7.05 18.75
C ASP A 194 16.69 6.96 20.00
N ASP A 195 16.95 8.08 20.67
CA ASP A 195 17.82 8.13 21.86
C ASP A 195 17.18 7.48 23.08
N ARG A 196 15.84 7.51 23.19
CA ARG A 196 15.11 6.84 24.27
C ARG A 196 15.09 5.33 24.09
N ILE A 197 14.87 4.84 22.85
CA ILE A 197 14.68 3.41 22.63
C ILE A 197 15.98 2.64 22.43
N ALA A 198 17.06 3.28 21.96
CA ALA A 198 18.35 2.61 21.76
C ALA A 198 18.88 1.86 23.01
N PRO A 199 18.96 2.46 24.21
CA PRO A 199 19.39 1.74 25.41
C PRO A 199 18.40 0.63 25.82
N ILE A 200 17.09 0.88 25.69
CA ILE A 200 16.05 -0.11 26.01
C ILE A 200 16.17 -1.32 25.08
N LEU A 201 16.45 -1.11 23.79
CA LEU A 201 16.68 -2.17 22.82
C LEU A 201 17.88 -3.03 23.21
N GLU A 202 19.00 -2.42 23.63
CA GLU A 202 20.18 -3.15 24.09
C GLU A 202 19.85 -4.04 25.31
N GLU A 203 19.12 -3.50 26.30
CA GLU A 203 18.68 -4.23 27.49
C GLU A 203 17.71 -5.37 27.16
N GLU A 204 16.74 -5.12 26.28
CA GLU A 204 15.75 -6.11 25.83
C GLU A 204 16.39 -7.28 25.08
N ILE A 205 17.36 -7.00 24.18
CA ILE A 205 18.10 -8.05 23.47
C ILE A 205 18.90 -8.90 24.45
N ALA A 206 19.59 -8.29 25.41
CA ALA A 206 20.44 -9.00 26.36
C ALA A 206 19.63 -9.84 27.37
N GLY A 207 18.62 -9.23 27.99
CA GLY A 207 18.00 -9.75 29.21
C GLY A 207 16.66 -10.44 29.04
N SER A 208 15.93 -10.19 27.96
CA SER A 208 14.50 -10.57 27.92
C SER A 208 14.21 -11.98 27.39
N ASP A 209 12.95 -12.39 27.54
CA ASP A 209 12.35 -13.61 27.02
C ASP A 209 11.46 -13.37 25.77
N SER A 210 11.51 -12.16 25.20
CA SER A 210 10.75 -11.85 23.98
C SER A 210 11.12 -12.78 22.83
N SER A 211 10.11 -13.29 22.12
CA SER A 211 10.31 -14.01 20.86
C SER A 211 10.38 -13.06 19.68
N ILE A 212 9.79 -11.86 19.80
CA ILE A 212 9.84 -10.83 18.77
C ILE A 212 10.13 -9.49 19.48
N ILE A 213 11.13 -8.77 19.00
CA ILE A 213 11.39 -7.38 19.39
C ILE A 213 11.25 -6.54 18.14
N ILE A 214 10.35 -5.56 18.16
CA ILE A 214 10.20 -4.55 17.10
C ILE A 214 10.76 -3.24 17.66
N ALA A 215 11.75 -2.67 16.98
CA ALA A 215 12.27 -1.35 17.28
C ALA A 215 12.12 -0.47 16.04
N HIS A 216 11.22 0.51 16.09
CA HIS A 216 10.93 1.43 15.00
C HIS A 216 11.60 2.80 15.26
N PHE A 217 12.61 3.12 14.45
CA PHE A 217 13.39 4.36 14.54
C PHE A 217 12.97 5.33 13.44
N LEU A 218 12.85 6.62 13.79
CA LEU A 218 12.25 7.66 12.94
C LEU A 218 13.27 8.68 12.43
N GLY A 219 14.45 8.76 13.05
CA GLY A 219 15.39 9.86 12.82
C GLY A 219 15.85 10.01 11.36
N VAL A 220 15.90 8.91 10.59
CA VAL A 220 16.29 8.93 9.17
C VAL A 220 15.21 9.59 8.31
N ASP A 221 13.95 9.17 8.43
CA ASP A 221 12.83 9.79 7.70
C ASP A 221 12.64 11.26 8.07
N HIS A 222 12.62 11.58 9.37
CA HIS A 222 12.49 12.97 9.82
C HIS A 222 13.64 13.85 9.30
N CYS A 223 14.87 13.31 9.22
CA CYS A 223 16.00 14.01 8.63
C CYS A 223 15.81 14.21 7.12
N GLY A 224 15.24 13.22 6.44
CA GLY A 224 14.81 13.29 5.04
C GLY A 224 13.88 14.47 4.82
N HIS A 225 12.71 14.51 5.48
CA HIS A 225 11.73 15.61 5.34
C HIS A 225 12.32 16.99 5.66
N LYS A 226 13.13 17.07 6.72
CA LYS A 226 13.63 18.36 7.21
C LYS A 226 14.76 18.94 6.37
N PHE A 227 15.67 18.10 5.90
CA PHE A 227 16.94 18.54 5.30
C PHE A 227 17.24 17.92 3.93
N GLY A 228 16.59 16.82 3.58
CA GLY A 228 16.92 15.99 2.43
C GLY A 228 18.09 15.03 2.68
N PRO A 229 18.19 13.93 1.91
CA PRO A 229 19.20 12.89 2.11
C PRO A 229 20.64 13.35 1.83
N THR A 230 20.82 14.40 1.02
CA THR A 230 22.14 14.92 0.66
C THR A 230 22.71 15.89 1.70
N HIS A 231 22.00 16.18 2.79
CA HIS A 231 22.46 17.11 3.81
C HIS A 231 23.44 16.45 4.80
N PRO A 232 24.46 17.16 5.34
CA PRO A 232 25.41 16.56 6.30
C PRO A 232 24.79 15.95 7.55
N VAL A 233 23.64 16.45 8.00
CA VAL A 233 22.90 15.88 9.14
C VAL A 233 22.46 14.44 8.87
N MET A 234 22.13 14.09 7.62
CA MET A 234 21.82 12.70 7.24
C MET A 234 23.01 11.78 7.51
N ALA A 235 24.24 12.26 7.31
CA ALA A 235 25.43 11.47 7.60
C ALA A 235 25.56 11.15 9.09
N ASP A 236 25.26 12.10 9.95
CA ASP A 236 25.31 11.91 11.40
C ASP A 236 24.19 10.99 11.90
N THR A 237 22.99 11.13 11.34
CA THR A 237 21.84 10.24 11.60
C THR A 237 22.14 8.81 11.19
N LEU A 238 22.69 8.59 9.99
CA LEU A 238 23.04 7.24 9.51
C LEU A 238 24.16 6.62 10.33
N ARG A 239 25.17 7.39 10.76
CA ARG A 239 26.21 6.90 11.68
C ARG A 239 25.66 6.55 13.06
N LYS A 240 24.66 7.30 13.56
CA LYS A 240 23.96 6.96 14.80
C LYS A 240 23.22 5.64 14.65
N MET A 241 22.48 5.46 13.56
CA MET A 241 21.77 4.23 13.26
C MET A 241 22.72 3.03 13.11
N ASP A 242 23.83 3.20 12.40
CA ASP A 242 24.87 2.18 12.23
C ASP A 242 25.46 1.71 13.57
N ARG A 243 25.72 2.64 14.50
CA ARG A 243 26.16 2.29 15.86
C ARG A 243 25.11 1.49 16.62
N ILE A 244 23.84 1.87 16.53
CA ILE A 244 22.72 1.15 17.19
C ILE A 244 22.67 -0.27 16.64
N ILE A 245 22.64 -0.45 15.31
CA ILE A 245 22.62 -1.76 14.65
C ILE A 245 23.82 -2.61 15.06
N GLY A 246 25.03 -2.04 15.05
CA GLY A 246 26.25 -2.74 15.45
C GLY A 246 26.20 -3.23 16.90
N LYS A 247 25.71 -2.40 17.82
CA LYS A 247 25.52 -2.79 19.23
C LYS A 247 24.42 -3.85 19.40
N SER A 248 23.29 -3.72 18.70
CA SER A 248 22.24 -4.72 18.72
C SER A 248 22.77 -6.08 18.27
N ALA A 249 23.54 -6.13 17.17
CA ALA A 249 24.19 -7.34 16.69
C ALA A 249 25.18 -7.92 17.72
N ALA A 250 25.95 -7.08 18.41
CA ALA A 250 26.87 -7.51 19.46
C ALA A 250 26.15 -8.11 20.67
N SER A 251 24.99 -7.58 21.06
CA SER A 251 24.19 -8.03 22.22
C SER A 251 23.36 -9.29 21.98
N MET A 252 23.19 -9.73 20.73
CA MET A 252 22.39 -10.92 20.36
C MET A 252 22.89 -12.21 21.02
N ARG A 253 21.95 -13.14 21.23
CA ARG A 253 22.24 -14.56 21.51
C ARG A 253 22.50 -15.31 20.21
N ASP A 254 23.07 -16.51 20.28
CA ASP A 254 23.42 -17.30 19.09
C ASP A 254 22.18 -17.76 18.29
N ASP A 255 21.05 -17.93 18.96
CA ASP A 255 19.76 -18.33 18.40
C ASP A 255 18.83 -17.16 18.05
N ASP A 256 19.38 -15.94 18.01
CA ASP A 256 18.69 -14.75 17.51
C ASP A 256 18.90 -14.56 16.01
N LEU A 257 17.89 -13.96 15.37
CA LEU A 257 17.95 -13.40 14.02
C LEU A 257 17.73 -11.89 14.11
N LEU A 258 18.64 -11.11 13.53
CA LEU A 258 18.46 -9.67 13.34
C LEU A 258 18.03 -9.41 11.91
N VAL A 259 16.94 -8.66 11.77
CA VAL A 259 16.40 -8.17 10.51
C VAL A 259 16.33 -6.65 10.62
N VAL A 260 17.12 -5.94 9.82
CA VAL A 260 17.07 -4.48 9.70
C VAL A 260 16.45 -4.15 8.36
N ILE A 261 15.39 -3.36 8.35
CA ILE A 261 14.67 -3.01 7.12
C ILE A 261 14.26 -1.54 7.10
N GLY A 262 14.16 -0.99 5.88
CA GLY A 262 13.34 0.18 5.61
C GLY A 262 11.92 -0.22 5.24
N ASP A 263 10.95 0.56 5.70
CA ASP A 263 9.55 0.47 5.30
C ASP A 263 9.30 1.15 3.94
N HIS A 264 10.05 2.20 3.63
CA HIS A 264 10.16 2.80 2.30
C HIS A 264 11.54 3.42 2.10
N GLY A 265 11.75 4.08 0.97
CA GLY A 265 12.83 5.03 0.76
C GLY A 265 12.33 6.47 0.74
N MET A 266 13.05 7.36 0.06
CA MET A 266 12.70 8.78 -0.05
C MET A 266 13.25 9.39 -1.33
N THR A 267 12.55 10.38 -1.86
CA THR A 267 12.98 11.21 -2.99
C THR A 267 14.27 12.00 -2.67
N SER A 268 14.82 12.70 -3.67
CA SER A 268 15.99 13.57 -3.47
C SER A 268 15.69 14.79 -2.59
N THR A 269 14.42 15.17 -2.41
CA THR A 269 13.98 16.25 -1.51
C THR A 269 13.61 15.74 -0.12
N GLY A 270 13.57 14.42 0.08
CA GLY A 270 13.21 13.80 1.36
C GLY A 270 11.74 13.38 1.48
N ASP A 271 10.90 13.68 0.49
CA ASP A 271 9.50 13.25 0.45
C ASP A 271 9.35 11.75 0.11
N HIS A 272 8.18 11.17 0.39
CA HIS A 272 7.80 9.80 0.03
C HIS A 272 6.27 9.67 -0.15
N GLY A 273 5.78 8.46 -0.46
CA GLY A 273 4.36 8.16 -0.67
C GLY A 273 4.02 7.78 -2.12
N GLY A 274 4.91 8.07 -3.06
CA GLY A 274 4.80 7.75 -4.48
C GLY A 274 5.43 6.42 -4.87
N GLU A 275 5.82 6.34 -6.15
CA GLU A 275 6.33 5.13 -6.82
C GLU A 275 7.70 5.32 -7.48
N SER A 276 8.42 6.41 -7.17
CA SER A 276 9.74 6.62 -7.76
C SER A 276 10.72 5.56 -7.27
N GLU A 277 11.78 5.31 -8.07
CA GLU A 277 12.76 4.27 -7.73
C GLU A 277 13.37 4.45 -6.33
N ASN A 278 13.60 5.70 -5.90
CA ASN A 278 14.19 5.99 -4.60
C ASN A 278 13.20 5.82 -3.44
N GLU A 279 11.89 5.92 -3.70
CA GLU A 279 10.85 5.67 -2.71
C GLU A 279 10.58 4.17 -2.53
N ILE A 280 10.64 3.39 -3.61
CA ILE A 280 10.33 1.95 -3.55
C ILE A 280 11.53 1.09 -3.12
N LYS A 281 12.78 1.52 -3.35
CA LYS A 281 13.99 0.74 -3.06
C LYS A 281 14.48 0.94 -1.62
N ALA A 282 13.77 0.36 -0.66
CA ALA A 282 14.22 0.27 0.73
C ALA A 282 15.38 -0.74 0.90
N GLY A 283 16.12 -0.60 1.99
CA GLY A 283 17.20 -1.50 2.36
C GLY A 283 16.73 -2.67 3.23
N ILE A 284 17.37 -3.83 3.08
CA ILE A 284 17.31 -4.93 4.03
C ILE A 284 18.72 -5.40 4.41
N MET A 285 18.95 -5.66 5.69
CA MET A 285 20.06 -6.44 6.21
C MET A 285 19.52 -7.58 7.08
N VAL A 286 20.05 -8.77 6.91
CA VAL A 286 19.81 -9.90 7.82
C VAL A 286 21.12 -10.35 8.43
N TYR A 287 21.12 -10.69 9.71
CA TYR A 287 22.32 -11.12 10.44
C TYR A 287 22.01 -12.22 11.46
N SER A 288 22.93 -13.19 11.57
CA SER A 288 22.86 -14.21 12.63
C SER A 288 24.26 -14.58 13.13
N LYS A 289 24.41 -14.76 14.45
CA LYS A 289 25.68 -15.18 15.05
C LYS A 289 26.03 -16.63 14.73
N SER A 290 25.02 -17.51 14.66
CA SER A 290 25.20 -18.96 14.59
C SER A 290 25.40 -19.51 13.19
N ARG A 291 24.94 -18.83 12.13
CA ARG A 291 25.10 -19.31 10.75
C ARG A 291 25.30 -18.18 9.74
N PRO A 292 25.99 -18.46 8.62
CA PRO A 292 26.07 -17.52 7.51
C PRO A 292 24.68 -17.16 6.99
N MET A 293 24.47 -15.88 6.71
CA MET A 293 23.23 -15.37 6.14
C MET A 293 23.42 -15.03 4.67
N ARG A 294 22.41 -15.31 3.85
CA ARG A 294 22.40 -14.98 2.43
C ARG A 294 21.02 -14.50 2.03
N LEU A 295 20.98 -13.40 1.29
CA LEU A 295 19.82 -12.93 0.56
C LEU A 295 20.01 -13.21 -0.94
N PRO A 296 18.92 -13.36 -1.70
CA PRO A 296 18.99 -13.39 -3.15
C PRO A 296 19.59 -12.08 -3.70
N ARG A 297 20.27 -12.17 -4.84
CA ARG A 297 20.82 -10.99 -5.53
C ARG A 297 19.75 -10.13 -6.21
N ARG A 298 18.57 -10.72 -6.44
CA ARG A 298 17.41 -10.00 -6.98
C ARG A 298 16.73 -9.20 -5.85
N PRO A 299 16.01 -8.11 -6.19
CA PRO A 299 15.14 -7.45 -5.22
C PRO A 299 14.11 -8.43 -4.62
N ILE A 300 13.77 -8.17 -3.37
CA ILE A 300 12.82 -8.93 -2.56
C ILE A 300 11.61 -8.05 -2.33
N HIS A 301 10.39 -8.56 -2.38
CA HIS A 301 9.21 -7.76 -2.03
C HIS A 301 9.03 -7.71 -0.52
N GLN A 302 8.57 -6.59 0.05
CA GLN A 302 8.34 -6.49 1.50
C GLN A 302 7.46 -7.60 2.06
N ILE A 303 6.43 -7.99 1.32
CA ILE A 303 5.51 -9.05 1.71
C ILE A 303 6.20 -10.41 1.85
N ASP A 304 7.34 -10.64 1.19
CA ASP A 304 8.13 -11.88 1.29
C ASP A 304 8.74 -12.10 2.69
N ILE A 305 8.86 -11.03 3.49
CA ILE A 305 9.34 -11.10 4.88
C ILE A 305 8.37 -11.87 5.76
N VAL A 306 7.07 -11.72 5.52
CA VAL A 306 6.02 -12.28 6.38
C VAL A 306 6.03 -13.81 6.43
N PRO A 307 5.94 -14.55 5.32
CA PRO A 307 5.98 -16.01 5.37
C PRO A 307 7.35 -16.51 5.83
N THR A 308 8.40 -15.75 5.52
CA THR A 308 9.78 -16.07 5.92
C THR A 308 9.95 -16.02 7.44
N VAL A 309 9.60 -14.89 8.08
CA VAL A 309 9.69 -14.70 9.54
C VAL A 309 8.73 -15.63 10.27
N SER A 310 7.50 -15.81 9.77
CA SER A 310 6.55 -16.76 10.35
C SER A 310 7.15 -18.16 10.46
N LEU A 311 7.65 -18.72 9.37
CA LEU A 311 8.21 -20.07 9.39
C LEU A 311 9.51 -20.15 10.20
N LEU A 312 10.38 -19.13 10.15
CA LEU A 312 11.61 -19.09 10.96
C LEU A 312 11.32 -19.11 12.47
N LEU A 313 10.19 -18.54 12.91
CA LEU A 313 9.71 -18.55 14.30
C LEU A 313 8.81 -19.75 14.64
N GLY A 314 8.50 -20.61 13.66
CA GLY A 314 7.59 -21.73 13.81
C GLY A 314 6.11 -21.33 13.95
N LEU A 315 5.74 -20.16 13.41
CA LEU A 315 4.37 -19.65 13.37
C LEU A 315 3.64 -20.13 12.10
N PRO A 316 2.30 -20.21 12.13
CA PRO A 316 1.50 -20.22 10.90
C PRO A 316 1.81 -19.00 10.03
N ILE A 317 1.80 -19.18 8.70
CA ILE A 317 1.85 -18.05 7.78
C ILE A 317 0.47 -17.38 7.80
N PRO A 318 0.38 -16.04 7.93
CA PRO A 318 -0.90 -15.33 7.94
C PRO A 318 -1.79 -15.71 6.76
N PHE A 319 -3.09 -15.86 7.01
CA PHE A 319 -4.03 -16.36 6.01
C PHE A 319 -4.04 -15.55 4.71
N SER A 320 -3.96 -14.22 4.79
CA SER A 320 -4.03 -13.32 3.64
C SER A 320 -2.66 -13.02 3.00
N ASN A 321 -1.59 -13.67 3.45
CA ASN A 321 -0.27 -13.48 2.88
C ASN A 321 -0.24 -13.84 1.38
N LEU A 322 0.43 -12.99 0.60
CA LEU A 322 0.75 -13.18 -0.81
C LEU A 322 2.26 -13.25 -1.07
N GLY A 323 3.08 -12.99 -0.05
CA GLY A 323 4.52 -13.07 -0.16
C GLY A 323 5.02 -14.49 -0.40
N THR A 324 6.20 -14.58 -0.99
CA THR A 324 6.93 -15.84 -1.21
C THR A 324 8.11 -15.93 -0.25
N VAL A 325 8.32 -17.09 0.38
CA VAL A 325 9.45 -17.33 1.28
C VAL A 325 10.80 -17.03 0.63
N ILE A 326 11.68 -16.34 1.36
CA ILE A 326 13.07 -16.09 0.98
C ILE A 326 13.88 -17.34 1.34
N VAL A 327 13.92 -18.30 0.41
CA VAL A 327 14.48 -19.64 0.66
C VAL A 327 15.93 -19.60 1.15
N GLU A 328 16.73 -18.62 0.73
CA GLU A 328 18.13 -18.44 1.13
C GLU A 328 18.30 -18.18 2.64
N MET A 329 17.25 -17.74 3.34
CA MET A 329 17.26 -17.56 4.79
C MET A 329 17.07 -18.87 5.57
N PHE A 330 16.70 -19.96 4.89
CA PHE A 330 16.53 -21.29 5.48
C PHE A 330 17.72 -22.20 5.15
N THR A 331 17.93 -23.23 5.97
CA THR A 331 18.87 -24.30 5.62
C THR A 331 18.32 -25.11 4.43
N ARG A 332 19.22 -25.64 3.59
CA ARG A 332 18.83 -26.31 2.32
C ARG A 332 17.85 -27.46 2.49
N ASP A 333 17.93 -28.19 3.60
CA ASP A 333 17.01 -29.28 3.95
C ASP A 333 15.56 -28.79 4.20
N LEU A 334 15.37 -27.50 4.47
CA LEU A 334 14.06 -26.91 4.74
C LEU A 334 13.45 -26.18 3.54
N TRP A 335 14.18 -25.98 2.44
CA TRP A 335 13.70 -25.18 1.30
C TRP A 335 12.38 -25.69 0.74
N GLY A 336 12.31 -26.99 0.43
CA GLY A 336 11.09 -27.59 -0.11
C GLY A 336 9.91 -27.53 0.86
N ILE A 337 10.17 -27.67 2.16
CA ILE A 337 9.12 -27.60 3.19
C ILE A 337 8.61 -26.17 3.32
N ALA A 338 9.51 -25.18 3.39
CA ALA A 338 9.12 -23.78 3.51
C ALA A 338 8.29 -23.31 2.31
N VAL A 339 8.72 -23.67 1.09
CA VAL A 339 7.98 -23.36 -0.14
C VAL A 339 6.63 -24.07 -0.17
N ALA A 340 6.57 -25.36 0.18
CA ALA A 340 5.30 -26.09 0.20
C ALA A 340 4.30 -25.49 1.21
N MET A 341 4.73 -25.15 2.42
CA MET A 341 3.87 -24.54 3.44
C MET A 341 3.33 -23.18 2.99
N ASN A 342 4.18 -22.37 2.35
CA ASN A 342 3.77 -21.08 1.81
C ASN A 342 2.81 -21.24 0.62
N TYR A 343 3.07 -22.18 -0.28
CA TYR A 343 2.21 -22.49 -1.41
C TYR A 343 0.81 -22.92 -0.96
N GLU A 344 0.71 -23.86 -0.01
CA GLU A 344 -0.59 -24.30 0.51
C GLU A 344 -1.38 -23.13 1.14
N GLN A 345 -0.70 -22.24 1.86
CA GLN A 345 -1.34 -21.04 2.41
C GLN A 345 -1.84 -20.10 1.30
N VAL A 346 -0.99 -19.75 0.33
CA VAL A 346 -1.35 -18.83 -0.77
C VAL A 346 -2.47 -19.42 -1.62
N LYS A 347 -2.41 -20.73 -1.91
CA LYS A 347 -3.46 -21.44 -2.65
C LYS A 347 -4.79 -21.38 -1.91
N ARG A 348 -4.81 -21.68 -0.61
CA ARG A 348 -6.01 -21.60 0.22
C ARG A 348 -6.62 -20.19 0.26
N PHE A 349 -5.77 -19.17 0.37
CA PHE A 349 -6.22 -17.78 0.28
C PHE A 349 -6.86 -17.50 -1.08
N ALA A 350 -6.17 -17.86 -2.17
CA ALA A 350 -6.62 -17.63 -3.53
C ALA A 350 -7.95 -18.33 -3.83
N GLU A 351 -8.13 -19.59 -3.44
CA GLU A 351 -9.39 -20.31 -3.60
C GLU A 351 -10.53 -19.65 -2.81
N THR A 352 -10.27 -19.25 -1.57
CA THR A 352 -11.26 -18.56 -0.74
C THR A 352 -11.65 -17.22 -1.34
N TYR A 353 -10.67 -16.46 -1.82
CA TYR A 353 -10.89 -15.17 -2.46
C TYR A 353 -11.68 -15.32 -3.77
N ALA A 354 -11.31 -16.29 -4.61
CA ALA A 354 -12.00 -16.59 -5.86
C ALA A 354 -13.48 -16.93 -5.62
N THR A 355 -13.78 -17.78 -4.65
CA THR A 355 -15.16 -18.17 -4.32
C THR A 355 -15.96 -17.03 -3.68
N GLN A 356 -15.39 -16.33 -2.71
CA GLN A 356 -16.13 -15.26 -2.00
C GLN A 356 -16.33 -14.00 -2.85
N LYS A 357 -15.46 -13.75 -3.84
CA LYS A 357 -15.49 -12.53 -4.66
C LYS A 357 -15.85 -12.79 -6.13
N ASN A 358 -16.22 -14.03 -6.48
CA ASN A 358 -16.55 -14.45 -7.84
C ASN A 358 -15.43 -14.10 -8.86
N PHE A 359 -14.17 -14.26 -8.45
CA PHE A 359 -13.01 -13.85 -9.23
C PHE A 359 -12.48 -15.05 -10.04
N ALA A 360 -13.15 -15.33 -11.16
CA ALA A 360 -13.00 -16.57 -11.93
C ALA A 360 -11.60 -16.81 -12.49
N GLU A 361 -10.84 -15.76 -12.82
CA GLU A 361 -9.47 -15.86 -13.33
C GLU A 361 -8.57 -16.65 -12.36
N LEU A 362 -8.77 -16.47 -11.06
CA LEU A 362 -7.93 -17.08 -10.03
C LEU A 362 -8.17 -18.60 -9.90
N HIS A 363 -9.36 -19.09 -10.24
CA HIS A 363 -9.63 -20.53 -10.30
C HIS A 363 -8.72 -21.24 -11.31
N THR A 364 -8.34 -20.58 -12.41
CA THR A 364 -7.47 -21.19 -13.42
C THR A 364 -6.05 -21.42 -12.89
N HIS A 365 -5.60 -20.57 -11.97
CA HIS A 365 -4.27 -20.66 -11.37
C HIS A 365 -4.19 -21.66 -10.22
N THR A 366 -5.30 -21.94 -9.53
CA THR A 366 -5.36 -22.92 -8.43
C THR A 366 -5.87 -24.29 -8.86
N ALA A 367 -6.37 -24.45 -10.08
CA ALA A 367 -6.99 -25.69 -10.59
C ALA A 367 -6.06 -26.90 -10.66
N ARG A 368 -4.74 -26.71 -10.70
CA ARG A 368 -3.76 -27.80 -10.75
C ARG A 368 -2.77 -27.67 -9.61
N ASP A 369 -2.51 -28.78 -8.93
CA ASP A 369 -1.49 -28.85 -7.90
C ASP A 369 -0.09 -28.76 -8.51
N ALA A 370 0.70 -27.85 -7.97
CA ALA A 370 2.13 -27.75 -8.23
C ALA A 370 2.87 -28.79 -7.38
N ASN A 371 3.59 -29.70 -8.05
CA ASN A 371 4.24 -30.84 -7.40
C ASN A 371 5.73 -30.63 -7.16
N THR A 372 6.31 -29.62 -7.79
CA THR A 372 7.72 -29.25 -7.62
C THR A 372 7.85 -27.88 -6.96
N MET A 373 8.97 -27.66 -6.27
CA MET A 373 9.27 -26.38 -5.63
C MET A 373 9.25 -25.21 -6.63
N GLU A 374 9.74 -25.44 -7.86
CA GLU A 374 9.74 -24.43 -8.92
C GLU A 374 8.32 -24.10 -9.39
N GLU A 375 7.48 -25.11 -9.61
CA GLU A 375 6.07 -24.90 -9.97
C GLU A 375 5.32 -24.16 -8.86
N GLN A 376 5.58 -24.48 -7.59
CA GLN A 376 4.94 -23.84 -6.44
C GLN A 376 5.28 -22.34 -6.37
N ILE A 377 6.55 -21.97 -6.52
CA ILE A 377 7.01 -20.58 -6.57
C ILE A 377 6.39 -19.86 -7.78
N ASN A 378 6.37 -20.50 -8.94
CA ASN A 378 5.78 -19.92 -10.15
C ASN A 378 4.27 -19.69 -10.02
N THR A 379 3.54 -20.60 -9.37
CA THR A 379 2.10 -20.43 -9.11
C THR A 379 1.83 -19.30 -8.13
N MET A 380 2.58 -19.21 -7.03
CA MET A 380 2.45 -18.08 -6.08
C MET A 380 2.73 -16.74 -6.77
N SER A 381 3.78 -16.65 -7.59
CA SER A 381 4.11 -15.45 -8.36
C SER A 381 3.00 -15.03 -9.33
N ARG A 382 2.35 -15.99 -10.00
CA ARG A 382 1.19 -15.72 -10.88
C ARG A 382 -0.01 -15.20 -10.08
N ILE A 383 -0.35 -15.84 -8.97
CA ILE A 383 -1.44 -15.42 -8.07
C ILE A 383 -1.20 -13.98 -7.59
N GLN A 384 0.01 -13.71 -7.10
CA GLN A 384 0.42 -12.37 -6.65
C GLN A 384 0.28 -11.34 -7.78
N THR A 385 0.70 -11.66 -9.00
CA THR A 385 0.61 -10.75 -10.15
C THR A 385 -0.84 -10.42 -10.51
N VAL A 386 -1.71 -11.44 -10.59
CA VAL A 386 -3.13 -11.25 -10.92
C VAL A 386 -3.82 -10.39 -9.86
N LEU A 387 -3.62 -10.70 -8.57
CA LEU A 387 -4.22 -9.94 -7.47
C LEU A 387 -3.68 -8.51 -7.38
N ARG A 388 -2.38 -8.32 -7.63
CA ARG A 388 -1.76 -6.99 -7.70
C ARG A 388 -2.43 -6.14 -8.77
N VAL A 389 -2.53 -6.66 -10.00
CA VAL A 389 -3.21 -5.96 -11.11
C VAL A 389 -4.65 -5.62 -10.72
N ALA A 390 -5.38 -6.58 -10.13
CA ALA A 390 -6.78 -6.38 -9.74
C ALA A 390 -6.97 -5.35 -8.61
N TRP A 391 -5.98 -5.14 -7.74
CA TRP A 391 -6.10 -4.24 -6.57
C TRP A 391 -5.42 -2.89 -6.75
N THR A 392 -4.53 -2.75 -7.74
CA THR A 392 -3.78 -1.50 -7.98
C THR A 392 -4.17 -0.79 -9.27
N GLN A 393 -4.99 -1.37 -10.15
CA GLN A 393 -5.45 -0.68 -11.36
C GLN A 393 -6.84 -0.10 -11.18
N PHE A 394 -7.01 1.17 -11.50
CA PHE A 394 -8.33 1.80 -11.56
C PHE A 394 -9.24 1.12 -12.59
N ASP A 395 -10.56 1.13 -12.33
CA ASP A 395 -11.53 0.76 -13.37
C ASP A 395 -11.82 2.00 -14.23
N ASP A 396 -11.03 2.16 -15.29
CA ASP A 396 -11.15 3.24 -16.25
C ASP A 396 -12.55 3.34 -16.85
N ALA A 397 -13.26 2.22 -16.99
CA ALA A 397 -14.58 2.22 -17.62
C ALA A 397 -15.62 2.86 -16.68
N TYR A 398 -15.59 2.54 -15.39
CA TYR A 398 -16.43 3.18 -14.39
C TYR A 398 -16.03 4.64 -14.16
N ILE A 399 -14.74 4.95 -14.13
CA ILE A 399 -14.24 6.34 -14.04
C ILE A 399 -14.78 7.17 -15.20
N ASN A 400 -14.60 6.70 -16.43
CA ASN A 400 -15.03 7.43 -17.63
C ASN A 400 -16.55 7.58 -17.69
N ALA A 401 -17.32 6.54 -17.33
CA ALA A 401 -18.78 6.62 -17.27
C ALA A 401 -19.27 7.62 -16.21
N GLY A 402 -18.63 7.64 -15.04
CA GLY A 402 -18.91 8.59 -13.96
C GLY A 402 -18.57 10.04 -14.34
N LEU A 403 -17.36 10.29 -14.85
CA LEU A 403 -16.94 11.63 -15.29
C LEU A 403 -17.79 12.15 -16.45
N PHE A 404 -18.11 11.30 -17.43
CA PHE A 404 -18.94 11.71 -18.54
C PHE A 404 -20.37 12.01 -18.09
N SER A 405 -20.93 11.18 -17.20
CA SER A 405 -22.23 11.44 -16.58
C SER A 405 -22.25 12.77 -15.81
N LEU A 406 -21.18 13.08 -15.07
CA LEU A 406 -21.06 14.33 -14.32
C LEU A 406 -21.00 15.54 -15.26
N PHE A 407 -20.14 15.47 -16.27
CA PHE A 407 -20.01 16.51 -17.29
C PHE A 407 -21.36 16.77 -17.98
N GLU A 408 -22.03 15.71 -18.40
CA GLU A 408 -23.32 15.78 -19.09
C GLU A 408 -24.40 16.38 -18.20
N ALA A 409 -24.50 15.94 -16.93
CA ALA A 409 -25.47 16.47 -15.98
C ALA A 409 -25.26 17.98 -15.71
N ILE A 410 -24.01 18.41 -15.59
CA ILE A 410 -23.65 19.84 -15.45
C ILE A 410 -24.03 20.60 -16.73
N LEU A 411 -23.65 20.08 -17.91
CA LEU A 411 -23.96 20.70 -19.19
C LEU A 411 -25.47 20.90 -19.37
N PHE A 412 -26.26 19.88 -19.02
CA PHE A 412 -27.71 19.97 -19.04
C PHE A 412 -28.28 20.97 -18.04
N MET A 413 -27.70 21.11 -16.85
CA MET A 413 -28.13 22.15 -15.91
C MET A 413 -27.94 23.55 -16.49
N ILE A 414 -26.85 23.77 -17.22
CA ILE A 414 -26.51 25.08 -17.80
C ILE A 414 -27.50 25.50 -18.90
N THR A 415 -28.11 24.56 -19.64
CA THR A 415 -29.08 24.89 -20.71
C THR A 415 -30.28 25.70 -20.21
N ASN A 416 -30.57 25.62 -18.92
CA ASN A 416 -31.72 26.25 -18.27
C ASN A 416 -33.10 26.02 -18.97
N GLU A 417 -33.26 24.96 -19.76
CA GLU A 417 -34.54 24.64 -20.44
C GLU A 417 -35.65 24.12 -19.49
N GLU A 418 -36.92 24.36 -19.85
CA GLU A 418 -38.03 23.74 -19.14
C GLU A 418 -38.03 22.22 -19.31
N LEU A 419 -38.30 21.51 -18.22
CA LEU A 419 -38.23 20.05 -18.21
C LEU A 419 -39.50 19.46 -18.85
N SER A 420 -39.37 18.98 -20.08
CA SER A 420 -40.43 18.27 -20.78
C SER A 420 -40.63 16.83 -20.25
N THR A 421 -41.76 16.21 -20.57
CA THR A 421 -42.04 14.81 -20.18
C THR A 421 -40.99 13.85 -20.74
N GLU A 422 -40.54 14.09 -21.97
CA GLU A 422 -39.50 13.31 -22.64
C GLU A 422 -38.17 13.40 -21.88
N TRP A 423 -37.81 14.60 -21.43
CA TRP A 423 -36.61 14.80 -20.62
C TRP A 423 -36.72 14.17 -19.24
N ILE A 424 -37.90 14.16 -18.61
CA ILE A 424 -38.13 13.45 -17.35
C ILE A 424 -37.86 11.94 -17.54
N ILE A 425 -38.43 11.34 -18.58
CA ILE A 425 -38.25 9.92 -18.91
C ILE A 425 -36.77 9.63 -19.17
N PHE A 426 -36.14 10.43 -20.02
CA PHE A 426 -34.74 10.28 -20.40
C PHE A 426 -33.81 10.36 -19.18
N ARG A 427 -33.97 11.37 -18.33
CA ARG A 427 -33.14 11.58 -17.13
C ARG A 427 -33.33 10.49 -16.08
N THR A 428 -34.56 10.01 -15.94
CA THR A 428 -34.85 8.87 -15.06
C THR A 428 -34.19 7.61 -15.62
N GLY A 429 -34.21 7.41 -16.93
CA GLY A 429 -33.50 6.32 -17.61
C GLY A 429 -31.98 6.35 -17.39
N CYS A 430 -31.34 7.52 -17.54
CA CYS A 430 -29.91 7.67 -17.21
C CYS A 430 -29.62 7.32 -15.76
N GLY A 431 -30.43 7.79 -14.81
CA GLY A 431 -30.30 7.46 -13.40
C GLY A 431 -30.47 5.96 -13.13
N LEU A 432 -31.40 5.28 -13.80
CA LEU A 432 -31.57 3.83 -13.70
C LEU A 432 -30.38 3.06 -14.27
N LEU A 433 -29.81 3.51 -15.39
CA LEU A 433 -28.59 2.90 -15.94
C LEU A 433 -27.37 3.10 -15.02
N GLN A 434 -27.23 4.28 -14.41
CA GLN A 434 -26.20 4.51 -13.39
C GLN A 434 -26.42 3.63 -12.15
N ALA A 435 -27.66 3.53 -11.66
CA ALA A 435 -28.00 2.65 -10.54
C ALA A 435 -27.74 1.18 -10.88
N ALA A 436 -28.01 0.76 -12.12
CA ALA A 436 -27.71 -0.59 -12.61
C ALA A 436 -26.21 -0.89 -12.53
N LEU A 437 -25.35 0.02 -12.99
CA LEU A 437 -23.89 -0.10 -12.86
C LEU A 437 -23.43 -0.22 -11.40
N LEU A 438 -24.12 0.43 -10.46
CA LEU A 438 -23.79 0.32 -9.03
C LEU A 438 -24.26 -1.00 -8.40
N SER A 439 -25.34 -1.59 -8.93
CA SER A 439 -25.92 -2.84 -8.42
C SER A 439 -25.32 -4.10 -9.04
N ASP A 440 -24.92 -4.05 -10.31
CA ASP A 440 -24.32 -5.14 -11.07
C ASP A 440 -22.84 -4.86 -11.27
N ARG A 441 -22.05 -5.17 -10.23
CA ARG A 441 -20.59 -4.97 -10.20
C ARG A 441 -19.83 -5.71 -11.30
N THR A 442 -20.49 -6.57 -12.07
CA THR A 442 -19.84 -7.35 -13.11
C THR A 442 -19.98 -6.77 -14.51
N ASP A 443 -20.97 -5.92 -14.82
CA ASP A 443 -21.32 -5.44 -16.19
C ASP A 443 -20.78 -6.38 -17.28
N SER A 444 -21.07 -7.68 -17.15
CA SER A 444 -20.24 -8.72 -17.78
C SER A 444 -20.25 -8.62 -19.30
N ASP A 445 -21.34 -8.05 -19.81
CA ASP A 445 -21.62 -7.89 -21.23
C ASP A 445 -21.52 -6.41 -21.67
N GLY A 446 -21.09 -5.50 -20.77
CA GLY A 446 -20.86 -4.08 -21.08
C GLY A 446 -22.11 -3.27 -21.44
N SER A 447 -23.30 -3.87 -21.32
CA SER A 447 -24.52 -3.41 -22.01
C SER A 447 -25.12 -2.18 -21.35
N ALA A 448 -25.19 -2.15 -20.01
CA ALA A 448 -25.71 -1.01 -19.27
C ALA A 448 -24.80 0.21 -19.45
N ARG A 449 -23.47 0.00 -19.38
CA ARG A 449 -22.49 1.05 -19.64
C ARG A 449 -22.59 1.60 -21.05
N THR A 450 -22.66 0.72 -22.05
CA THR A 450 -22.75 1.14 -23.46
C THR A 450 -24.01 1.96 -23.71
N LEU A 451 -25.17 1.50 -23.21
CA LEU A 451 -26.43 2.25 -23.31
C LEU A 451 -26.37 3.59 -22.60
N LEU A 452 -25.74 3.65 -21.43
CA LEU A 452 -25.53 4.90 -20.69
C LEU A 452 -24.69 5.88 -21.53
N LEU A 453 -23.51 5.47 -22.00
CA LEU A 453 -22.61 6.33 -22.78
C LEU A 453 -23.29 6.84 -24.06
N MET A 454 -24.02 5.98 -24.77
CA MET A 454 -24.78 6.38 -25.96
C MET A 454 -25.86 7.40 -25.63
N SER A 455 -26.58 7.22 -24.53
CA SER A 455 -27.58 8.17 -24.06
C SER A 455 -26.94 9.52 -23.72
N LEU A 456 -25.85 9.51 -22.94
CA LEU A 456 -25.13 10.73 -22.56
C LEU A 456 -24.62 11.51 -23.79
N CYS A 457 -24.16 10.83 -24.84
CA CYS A 457 -23.78 11.47 -26.12
C CYS A 457 -24.95 12.22 -26.77
N VAL A 458 -26.12 11.60 -26.87
CA VAL A 458 -27.33 12.23 -27.43
C VAL A 458 -27.72 13.46 -26.61
N SER A 459 -27.66 13.33 -25.28
CA SER A 459 -27.99 14.41 -24.36
C SER A 459 -27.02 15.59 -24.42
N CYS A 460 -25.72 15.31 -24.52
CA CYS A 460 -24.69 16.33 -24.72
C CYS A 460 -24.93 17.09 -26.03
N LEU A 461 -25.16 16.37 -27.14
CA LEU A 461 -25.42 16.99 -28.44
C LEU A 461 -26.64 17.91 -28.38
N SER A 462 -27.73 17.45 -27.76
CA SER A 462 -28.93 18.27 -27.57
C SER A 462 -28.64 19.51 -26.72
N SER A 463 -27.90 19.35 -25.62
CA SER A 463 -27.52 20.47 -24.75
C SER A 463 -26.63 21.49 -25.46
N PHE A 464 -25.68 21.04 -26.29
CA PHE A 464 -24.86 21.95 -27.11
C PHE A 464 -25.69 22.70 -28.15
N ILE A 465 -26.63 22.03 -28.83
CA ILE A 465 -27.54 22.67 -29.78
C ILE A 465 -28.37 23.75 -29.08
N SER A 466 -28.93 23.42 -27.91
CA SER A 466 -29.70 24.36 -27.07
C SER A 466 -28.88 25.59 -26.67
N LEU A 467 -27.67 25.38 -26.17
CA LEU A 467 -26.77 26.47 -25.78
C LEU A 467 -26.37 27.34 -26.97
N ALA A 468 -26.09 26.73 -28.13
CA ALA A 468 -25.77 27.46 -29.36
C ALA A 468 -26.96 28.30 -29.85
N GLN A 469 -28.18 27.75 -29.82
CA GLN A 469 -29.40 28.47 -30.15
C GLN A 469 -29.64 29.65 -29.20
N THR A 470 -29.48 29.43 -27.90
CA THR A 470 -29.60 30.48 -26.87
C THR A 470 -28.57 31.58 -27.08
N ALA A 471 -27.31 31.22 -27.34
CA ALA A 471 -26.24 32.18 -27.64
C ALA A 471 -26.50 33.00 -28.91
N LEU A 472 -27.01 32.36 -29.97
CA LEU A 472 -27.41 33.04 -31.20
C LEU A 472 -28.56 34.02 -30.94
N GLN A 473 -29.59 33.61 -30.21
CA GLN A 473 -30.72 34.47 -29.85
C GLN A 473 -30.28 35.67 -29.00
N CYS A 474 -29.42 35.46 -27.99
CA CYS A 474 -28.83 36.55 -27.21
C CYS A 474 -28.04 37.52 -28.10
N ARG A 475 -27.25 37.02 -29.06
CA ARG A 475 -26.49 37.85 -30.00
C ARG A 475 -27.39 38.68 -30.91
N PHE A 476 -28.48 38.11 -31.41
CA PHE A 476 -29.46 38.84 -32.23
C PHE A 476 -30.24 39.86 -31.40
N CYS A 477 -30.59 39.54 -30.15
CA CYS A 477 -31.23 40.46 -29.22
C CYS A 477 -30.30 41.63 -28.88
N LEU A 478 -29.02 41.38 -28.57
CA LEU A 478 -28.03 42.43 -28.36
C LEU A 478 -27.87 43.33 -29.60
N LYS A 479 -27.78 42.74 -30.80
CA LYS A 479 -27.70 43.51 -32.06
C LYS A 479 -28.97 44.35 -32.30
N SER A 480 -30.14 43.82 -31.97
CA SER A 480 -31.42 44.54 -32.07
C SER A 480 -31.50 45.71 -31.08
N ILE A 481 -31.05 45.52 -29.83
CA ILE A 481 -30.98 46.56 -28.80
C ILE A 481 -29.96 47.65 -29.17
N ILE A 482 -28.81 47.27 -29.75
CA ILE A 482 -27.81 48.23 -30.24
C ILE A 482 -28.38 49.01 -31.44
N SER A 483 -29.05 48.33 -32.39
CA SER A 483 -29.68 48.98 -33.55
C SER A 483 -30.81 49.94 -33.15
N SER A 484 -31.67 49.56 -32.21
CA SER A 484 -32.78 50.42 -31.75
C SER A 484 -32.31 51.62 -30.93
N ARG A 485 -31.19 51.52 -30.20
CA ARG A 485 -30.54 52.67 -29.55
C ARG A 485 -29.87 53.62 -30.55
N VAL A 486 -29.33 53.12 -31.66
CA VAL A 486 -28.76 53.97 -32.73
C VAL A 486 -29.88 54.70 -33.50
N ILE A 487 -31.04 54.08 -33.68
CA ILE A 487 -32.20 54.70 -34.37
C ILE A 487 -32.97 55.65 -33.43
N GLY A 488 -33.03 55.35 -32.11
CA GLY A 488 -33.66 56.22 -31.11
C GLY A 488 -32.90 57.52 -30.78
N GLY A 489 -31.67 57.67 -31.28
CA GLY A 489 -30.85 58.88 -31.11
C GLY A 489 -31.03 59.95 -32.20
N ILE A 490 -31.85 59.71 -33.23
CA ILE A 490 -32.00 60.61 -34.39
C ILE A 490 -33.32 61.41 -34.37
N GLY A 491 -34.18 61.22 -33.36
CA GLY A 491 -35.49 61.86 -33.29
C GLY A 491 -35.68 62.83 -32.12
N ARG A 492 -34.95 63.95 -32.07
CA ARG A 492 -35.36 65.18 -31.34
C ARG A 492 -34.43 66.34 -31.68
N ASN A 493 -34.80 67.07 -32.72
CA ASN A 493 -34.60 68.51 -32.90
C ASN A 493 -35.33 68.86 -34.19
N ASP A 494 -36.53 69.42 -34.05
CA ASP A 494 -36.97 70.63 -34.76
C ASP A 494 -38.33 71.07 -34.20
N ASP A 495 -38.44 72.39 -34.03
CA ASP A 495 -39.49 73.27 -33.47
C ASP A 495 -39.62 73.41 -31.93
#